data_AF-A0A5C8C4J7-F1
#
_entry.id   AF-A0A5C8C4J7-F1
#
_cell.length_a   1.000
_cell.length_b   1.000
_cell.length_c   1.000
_cell.angle_alpha   90.00
_cell.angle_beta   90.00
_cell.angle_gamma   90.00
#
_symmetry.space_group_name_H-M   'P 1'
#
loop_
_entity.id
_entity.type
_entity.pdbx_description
1 polymer ?
#
loop_
_entity_poly.entity_id
_entity_poly.type
_entity_poly.pdbx_seq_one_letter_code
_entity_poly.pdbx_strand_id
1 'polypeptide(L)'
;MLRIFLKDKQKFVDFTDYPSDEPVKFVMNFKKIFPSIADFLLPVLPNNEKDLSQITWESNEQNFNLFKRLIQEWTTIELRLTAMSTYKNQQFANTLVKQAQEARKKFQSTQTRLNLLHADYVFLQAIHSVLDAEFVALGTAFYLPTLRQNWQQDIPAHILNIEI
;
A
#
# COMPACT_ATOMS: atom_id res chain seq x y z
N MET A 1 -0.81 3.33 -18.77
CA MET A 1 -2.10 3.85 -18.27
C MET A 1 -2.92 2.68 -17.73
N LEU A 2 -3.49 2.81 -16.53
CA LEU A 2 -4.44 1.85 -15.97
C LEU A 2 -5.86 2.28 -16.36
N ARG A 3 -6.55 1.48 -17.18
CA ARG A 3 -7.93 1.74 -17.57
C ARG A 3 -8.88 0.96 -16.66
N ILE A 4 -9.65 1.69 -15.85
CA ILE A 4 -10.43 1.13 -14.75
C ILE A 4 -11.92 1.38 -15.00
N PHE A 5 -12.72 0.32 -15.01
CA PHE A 5 -14.18 0.40 -15.03
C PHE A 5 -14.70 0.48 -13.58
N LEU A 6 -15.34 1.60 -13.24
CA LEU A 6 -15.99 1.80 -11.95
C LEU A 6 -17.44 1.32 -12.03
N LYS A 7 -17.74 0.16 -11.44
CA LYS A 7 -19.06 -0.49 -11.50
C LYS A 7 -20.20 0.36 -10.95
N ASP A 8 -19.96 1.02 -9.84
CA ASP A 8 -20.93 1.86 -9.15
C ASP A 8 -21.26 3.14 -9.93
N LYS A 9 -20.35 3.58 -10.80
CA LYS A 9 -20.53 4.75 -11.67
C LYS A 9 -20.79 4.40 -13.13
N GLN A 10 -20.69 3.13 -13.50
CA GLN A 10 -20.83 2.62 -14.86
C GLN A 10 -19.98 3.39 -15.89
N LYS A 11 -18.74 3.73 -15.52
CA LYS A 11 -17.84 4.51 -16.38
C LYS A 11 -16.39 4.05 -16.29
N PHE A 12 -15.64 4.30 -17.35
CA PHE A 12 -14.20 4.15 -17.36
C PHE A 12 -13.50 5.38 -16.79
N VAL A 13 -12.40 5.14 -16.09
CA VAL A 13 -11.44 6.14 -15.65
C VAL A 13 -10.05 5.68 -16.08
N ASP A 14 -9.31 6.61 -16.67
CA ASP A 14 -7.91 6.42 -17.00
C ASP A 14 -7.05 6.97 -15.87
N PHE A 15 -6.21 6.11 -15.31
CA PHE A 15 -5.35 6.45 -14.18
C PHE A 15 -3.88 6.32 -14.57
N THR A 16 -3.11 7.36 -14.31
CA THR A 16 -1.69 7.48 -14.67
C THR A 16 -0.78 7.86 -13.51
N ASP A 17 -1.36 8.10 -12.32
CA ASP A 17 -0.62 8.52 -11.13
C ASP A 17 -0.01 7.32 -10.39
N TYR A 18 0.93 6.64 -11.04
CA TYR A 18 1.70 5.52 -10.50
C TYR A 18 3.11 5.48 -11.12
N PRO A 19 4.14 5.00 -10.42
CA PRO A 19 5.55 5.12 -10.83
C PRO A 19 5.98 4.04 -11.83
N SER A 20 5.29 3.86 -12.96
CA SER A 20 5.70 2.88 -13.98
C SER A 20 5.11 3.14 -15.38
N ASP A 21 5.88 2.82 -16.41
CA ASP A 21 5.40 2.76 -17.79
C ASP A 21 4.69 1.43 -18.12
N GLU A 22 4.83 0.42 -17.25
CA GLU A 22 4.28 -0.93 -17.41
C GLU A 22 3.13 -1.17 -16.40
N PRO A 23 1.88 -0.73 -16.69
CA PRO A 23 0.75 -0.74 -15.75
C PRO A 23 0.47 -2.10 -15.10
N VAL A 24 0.47 -3.17 -15.90
CA VAL A 24 0.18 -4.53 -15.43
C VAL A 24 1.26 -4.98 -14.44
N LYS A 25 2.53 -4.79 -14.79
CA LYS A 25 3.65 -5.18 -13.92
C LYS A 25 3.67 -4.36 -12.64
N PHE A 26 3.34 -3.07 -12.72
CA PHE A 26 3.16 -2.24 -11.54
C PHE A 26 2.13 -2.83 -10.60
N VAL A 27 0.88 -3.07 -11.05
CA VAL A 27 -0.17 -3.63 -10.21
C VAL A 27 0.23 -4.99 -9.62
N MET A 28 0.89 -5.85 -10.42
CA MET A 28 1.35 -7.16 -9.96
C MET A 28 2.43 -7.07 -8.89
N ASN A 29 3.39 -6.16 -9.01
CA ASN A 29 4.40 -5.93 -8.00
C ASN A 29 3.82 -5.24 -6.77
N PHE A 30 2.91 -4.29 -6.98
CA PHE A 30 2.25 -3.58 -5.90
C PHE A 30 1.41 -4.52 -5.04
N LYS A 31 0.71 -5.48 -5.66
CA LYS A 31 0.01 -6.57 -4.96
C LYS A 31 0.92 -7.42 -4.07
N LYS A 32 2.21 -7.58 -4.41
CA LYS A 32 3.16 -8.32 -3.56
C LYS A 32 3.48 -7.56 -2.26
N ILE A 33 3.43 -6.23 -2.32
CA ILE A 33 3.62 -5.35 -1.16
C ILE A 33 2.30 -5.24 -0.39
N PHE A 34 1.21 -4.99 -1.11
CA PHE A 34 -0.14 -4.82 -0.60
C PHE A 34 -1.12 -5.85 -1.16
N PRO A 35 -1.25 -7.03 -0.55
CA PRO A 35 -2.21 -8.06 -0.94
C PRO A 35 -3.67 -7.59 -1.10
N SER A 36 -4.14 -6.57 -0.36
CA SER A 36 -5.51 -6.04 -0.49
C SER A 36 -5.82 -5.47 -1.88
N ILE A 37 -4.81 -5.21 -2.72
CA ILE A 37 -5.03 -4.84 -4.12
C ILE A 37 -5.85 -5.89 -4.88
N ALA A 38 -5.76 -7.17 -4.48
CA ALA A 38 -6.60 -8.22 -5.04
C ALA A 38 -8.11 -7.99 -4.82
N ASP A 39 -8.46 -7.33 -3.72
CA ASP A 39 -9.85 -7.01 -3.37
C ASP A 39 -10.29 -5.67 -3.99
N PHE A 40 -9.34 -4.80 -4.33
CA PHE A 40 -9.62 -3.46 -4.84
C PHE A 40 -9.71 -3.39 -6.36
N LEU A 41 -8.88 -4.15 -7.06
CA LEU A 41 -8.75 -4.10 -8.51
C LEU A 41 -8.82 -5.52 -9.08
N LEU A 42 -9.95 -5.84 -9.71
CA LEU A 42 -10.13 -7.11 -10.41
C LEU A 42 -9.62 -6.97 -11.86
N PRO A 43 -8.64 -7.76 -12.31
CA PRO A 43 -8.20 -7.72 -13.70
C PRO A 43 -9.29 -8.29 -14.63
N VAL A 44 -9.56 -7.59 -15.72
CA VAL A 44 -10.42 -8.03 -16.82
C VAL A 44 -9.51 -8.34 -18.01
N LEU A 45 -9.46 -9.63 -18.35
CA LEU A 45 -8.63 -10.10 -19.46
C LEU A 45 -9.22 -9.69 -20.81
N PRO A 46 -8.38 -9.31 -21.78
CA PRO A 46 -8.84 -9.05 -23.13
C PRO A 46 -9.27 -10.36 -23.81
N ASN A 47 -10.12 -10.24 -24.84
CA ASN A 47 -10.60 -11.39 -25.62
C ASN A 47 -9.46 -12.22 -26.23
N ASN A 48 -8.32 -11.60 -26.52
CA ASN A 48 -7.11 -12.28 -26.93
C ASN A 48 -6.15 -12.37 -25.73
N GLU A 49 -6.08 -13.53 -25.10
CA GLU A 49 -5.26 -13.78 -23.90
C GLU A 49 -3.76 -13.50 -24.10
N LYS A 50 -3.28 -13.48 -25.35
CA LYS A 50 -1.87 -13.17 -25.67
C LYS A 50 -1.57 -11.67 -25.61
N ASP A 51 -2.59 -10.81 -25.60
CA ASP A 51 -2.42 -9.36 -25.61
C ASP A 51 -2.59 -8.76 -24.20
N LEU A 52 -1.69 -9.14 -23.29
CA LEU A 52 -1.69 -8.67 -21.90
C LEU A 52 -1.56 -7.15 -21.77
N SER A 53 -1.20 -6.44 -22.85
CA SER A 53 -1.15 -4.97 -22.88
C SER A 53 -2.54 -4.33 -22.80
N GLN A 54 -3.59 -5.08 -23.16
CA GLN A 54 -4.98 -4.63 -23.19
C GLN A 54 -5.78 -5.02 -21.94
N ILE A 55 -5.09 -5.47 -20.88
CA ILE A 55 -5.76 -5.72 -19.59
C ILE A 55 -6.40 -4.42 -19.10
N THR A 56 -7.66 -4.53 -18.69
CA THR A 56 -8.36 -3.47 -17.96
C THR A 56 -8.63 -3.93 -16.54
N TRP A 57 -9.10 -3.04 -15.68
CA TRP A 57 -9.42 -3.38 -14.29
C TRP A 57 -10.84 -2.97 -13.97
N GLU A 58 -11.46 -3.71 -13.06
CA GLU A 58 -12.77 -3.42 -12.52
C GLU A 58 -12.66 -3.06 -11.04
N SER A 59 -13.38 -2.03 -10.61
CA SER A 59 -13.43 -1.57 -9.23
C SER A 59 -14.75 -0.87 -8.91
N ASN A 60 -14.86 -0.34 -7.69
CA ASN A 60 -15.83 0.70 -7.33
C ASN A 60 -15.08 1.94 -6.83
N GLU A 61 -15.77 3.07 -6.67
CA GLU A 61 -15.12 4.33 -6.27
C GLU A 61 -14.36 4.21 -4.94
N GLN A 62 -14.92 3.52 -3.95
CA GLN A 62 -14.30 3.35 -2.64
C GLN A 62 -12.99 2.55 -2.73
N ASN A 63 -13.01 1.38 -3.35
CA ASN A 63 -11.84 0.51 -3.52
C ASN A 63 -10.77 1.19 -4.37
N PHE A 64 -11.16 1.91 -5.41
CA PHE A 64 -10.23 2.67 -6.22
C PHE A 64 -9.57 3.81 -5.42
N ASN A 65 -10.30 4.46 -4.51
CA ASN A 65 -9.72 5.44 -3.59
C ASN A 65 -8.73 4.79 -2.60
N LEU A 66 -9.04 3.61 -2.07
CA LEU A 66 -8.11 2.85 -1.23
C LEU A 66 -6.83 2.47 -1.98
N PHE A 67 -6.95 2.01 -3.23
CA PHE A 67 -5.80 1.74 -4.10
C PHE A 67 -4.90 2.98 -4.27
N LYS A 68 -5.48 4.14 -4.63
CA LYS A 68 -4.73 5.39 -4.76
C LYS A 68 -4.05 5.80 -3.45
N ARG A 69 -4.75 5.65 -2.31
CA ARG A 69 -4.20 5.96 -0.99
C ARG A 69 -2.99 5.08 -0.68
N LEU A 70 -3.06 3.77 -0.95
CA LEU A 70 -1.91 2.87 -0.77
C LEU A 70 -0.72 3.30 -1.62
N ILE A 71 -0.93 3.75 -2.87
CA ILE A 71 0.17 4.25 -3.72
C ILE A 71 0.84 5.45 -3.03
N GLN A 72 0.07 6.41 -2.56
CA GLN A 72 0.58 7.61 -1.89
C GLN A 72 1.37 7.28 -0.61
N GLU A 73 0.84 6.38 0.22
CA GLU A 73 1.55 5.95 1.44
C GLU A 73 2.84 5.20 1.09
N TRP A 74 2.82 4.34 0.06
CA TRP A 74 4.03 3.66 -0.39
C TRP A 74 5.08 4.61 -0.93
N THR A 75 4.70 5.61 -1.73
CA THR A 75 5.62 6.66 -2.20
C THR A 75 6.26 7.40 -1.03
N THR A 76 5.49 7.68 0.03
CA THR A 76 6.02 8.28 1.25
C THR A 76 7.02 7.36 1.95
N ILE A 77 6.73 6.07 2.05
CA ILE A 77 7.65 5.07 2.60
C ILE A 77 8.93 4.98 1.76
N GLU A 78 8.83 4.93 0.43
CA GLU A 78 9.98 4.86 -0.47
C GLU A 78 10.91 6.06 -0.27
N LEU A 79 10.37 7.29 -0.24
CA LEU A 79 11.15 8.49 0.01
C LEU A 79 11.90 8.42 1.35
N ARG A 80 11.20 7.97 2.40
CA ARG A 80 11.77 7.84 3.74
C ARG A 80 12.81 6.73 3.83
N LEU A 81 12.61 5.60 3.16
CA LEU A 81 13.59 4.53 3.06
C LEU A 81 14.82 4.96 2.26
N THR A 82 14.65 5.71 1.18
CA THR A 82 15.77 6.29 0.43
C THR A 82 16.60 7.22 1.32
N ALA A 83 15.95 8.13 2.05
CA ALA A 83 16.65 8.99 3.01
C ALA A 83 17.38 8.17 4.09
N MET A 84 16.79 7.08 4.57
CA MET A 84 17.43 6.17 5.53
C MET A 84 18.64 5.44 4.93
N SER A 85 18.53 4.98 3.69
CA SER A 85 19.64 4.37 2.96
C SER A 85 20.80 5.34 2.77
N THR A 86 20.52 6.62 2.53
CA THR A 86 21.54 7.68 2.45
C THR A 86 22.16 7.99 3.80
N TYR A 87 21.36 8.05 4.87
CA TYR A 87 21.83 8.40 6.21
C TYR A 87 22.62 7.26 6.89
N LYS A 88 22.19 6.00 6.68
CA LYS A 88 22.83 4.80 7.25
C LYS A 88 23.45 3.95 6.15
N ASN A 89 22.63 3.11 5.51
CA ASN A 89 22.95 2.29 4.33
C ASN A 89 21.72 1.49 3.91
N GLN A 90 21.76 0.92 2.71
CA GLN A 90 20.67 0.10 2.16
C GLN A 90 20.34 -1.13 3.01
N GLN A 91 21.33 -1.77 3.63
CA GLN A 91 21.10 -2.96 4.45
C GLN A 91 20.27 -2.63 5.70
N PHE A 92 20.54 -1.48 6.32
CA PHE A 92 19.78 -0.99 7.46
C PHE A 92 18.32 -0.70 7.06
N ALA A 93 18.09 0.04 5.97
CA ALA A 93 16.75 0.30 5.46
C ALA A 93 15.99 -1.01 5.15
N ASN A 94 16.67 -2.01 4.57
CA ASN A 94 16.08 -3.33 4.32
C ASN A 94 15.69 -4.06 5.62
N THR A 95 16.44 -3.90 6.71
CA THR A 95 16.09 -4.47 8.01
C THR A 95 14.81 -3.86 8.57
N LEU A 96 14.61 -2.53 8.43
CA LEU A 96 13.37 -1.87 8.86
C LEU A 96 12.15 -2.43 8.12
N VAL A 97 12.27 -2.64 6.80
CA VAL A 97 11.19 -3.26 6.00
C VAL A 97 10.89 -4.68 6.50
N LYS A 98 11.92 -5.48 6.81
CA LYS A 98 11.73 -6.83 7.36
C LYS A 98 11.01 -6.82 8.71
N GLN A 99 11.39 -5.93 9.62
CA GLN A 99 10.71 -5.77 10.91
C GLN A 99 9.23 -5.45 10.73
N ALA A 100 8.90 -4.52 9.82
CA ALA A 100 7.51 -4.18 9.52
C ALA A 100 6.73 -5.36 8.89
N GLN A 101 7.38 -6.15 8.03
CA GLN A 101 6.78 -7.36 7.47
C GLN A 101 6.53 -8.44 8.53
N GLU A 102 7.43 -8.57 9.52
CA GLU A 102 7.26 -9.49 10.64
C GLU A 102 6.09 -9.08 11.54
N ALA A 103 5.97 -7.79 11.85
CA ALA A 103 4.82 -7.22 12.54
C ALA A 103 3.49 -7.56 11.84
N ARG A 104 3.42 -7.37 10.52
CA ARG A 104 2.27 -7.78 9.71
C ARG A 104 1.98 -9.27 9.85
N LYS A 105 2.98 -10.14 9.70
CA LYS A 105 2.81 -11.61 9.79
C LYS A 105 2.29 -12.02 11.18
N LYS A 106 2.85 -11.44 12.23
CA LYS A 106 2.40 -11.65 13.61
C LYS A 106 0.93 -11.26 13.75
N PHE A 107 0.55 -10.07 13.31
CA PHE A 107 -0.86 -9.65 13.29
C PHE A 107 -1.76 -10.63 12.55
N GLN A 108 -1.38 -11.05 11.33
CA GLN A 108 -2.15 -12.00 10.53
C GLN A 108 -2.37 -13.33 11.26
N SER A 109 -1.35 -13.85 11.96
CA SER A 109 -1.43 -15.11 12.71
C SER A 109 -2.37 -15.05 13.92
N THR A 110 -2.65 -13.86 14.46
CA THR A 110 -3.56 -13.69 15.61
C THR A 110 -5.00 -13.44 15.21
N GLN A 111 -5.29 -13.21 13.92
CA GLN A 111 -6.65 -12.93 13.45
C GLN A 111 -7.42 -14.23 13.20
N THR A 112 -8.60 -14.37 13.80
CA THR A 112 -9.54 -15.45 13.49
C THR A 112 -10.04 -15.38 12.05
N ARG A 113 -10.21 -14.15 11.53
CA ARG A 113 -10.57 -13.90 10.13
C ARG A 113 -9.65 -12.83 9.57
N LEU A 114 -8.90 -13.19 8.54
CA LEU A 114 -7.95 -12.29 7.90
C LEU A 114 -8.69 -11.21 7.09
N ASN A 115 -8.39 -9.95 7.41
CA ASN A 115 -8.70 -8.80 6.57
C ASN A 115 -7.38 -8.26 5.98
N LEU A 116 -7.24 -8.32 4.66
CA LEU A 116 -5.99 -7.95 3.99
C LEU A 116 -5.69 -6.46 4.09
N LEU A 117 -6.72 -5.61 4.06
CA LEU A 117 -6.57 -4.16 4.24
C LEU A 117 -6.08 -3.82 5.64
N HIS A 118 -6.60 -4.49 6.68
CA HIS A 118 -6.11 -4.30 8.05
C HIS A 118 -4.63 -4.73 8.16
N ALA A 119 -4.27 -5.87 7.54
CA ALA A 119 -2.88 -6.32 7.53
C ALA A 119 -1.95 -5.38 6.75
N ASP A 120 -2.42 -4.78 5.65
CA ASP A 120 -1.71 -3.75 4.90
C ASP A 120 -1.51 -2.49 5.74
N TYR A 121 -2.55 -2.03 6.43
CA TYR A 121 -2.44 -0.89 7.34
C TYR A 121 -1.47 -1.16 8.51
N VAL A 122 -1.50 -2.35 9.11
CA VAL A 122 -0.52 -2.74 10.15
C VAL A 122 0.90 -2.68 9.62
N PHE A 123 1.14 -3.09 8.37
CA PHE A 123 2.46 -2.92 7.75
C PHE A 123 2.84 -1.45 7.59
N LEU A 124 1.94 -0.59 7.10
CA LEU A 124 2.17 0.86 6.98
C LEU A 124 2.50 1.48 8.34
N GLN A 125 1.72 1.14 9.36
CA GLN A 125 1.95 1.63 10.72
C GLN A 125 3.30 1.13 11.24
N ALA A 126 3.63 -0.15 11.07
CA ALA A 126 4.88 -0.72 11.54
C ALA A 126 6.10 -0.05 10.91
N ILE A 127 6.10 0.11 9.58
CA ILE A 127 7.24 0.71 8.88
C ILE A 127 7.40 2.19 9.24
N HIS A 128 6.30 2.93 9.40
CA HIS A 128 6.36 4.31 9.85
C HIS A 128 6.80 4.43 11.30
N SER A 129 6.42 3.52 12.20
CA SER A 129 6.90 3.51 13.59
C SER A 129 8.42 3.35 13.66
N VAL A 130 8.98 2.35 12.97
CA VAL A 130 10.43 2.11 13.01
C VAL A 130 11.19 3.23 12.29
N LEU A 131 10.63 3.82 11.23
CA LEU A 131 11.24 4.99 10.58
C LEU A 131 11.16 6.24 11.46
N ASP A 132 10.03 6.51 12.12
CA ASP A 132 9.86 7.65 13.04
C ASP A 132 10.87 7.55 14.19
N ALA A 133 11.09 6.35 14.74
CA ALA A 133 12.09 6.11 15.78
C ALA A 133 13.53 6.43 15.33
N GLU A 134 13.86 6.22 14.06
CA GLU A 134 15.18 6.57 13.52
C GLU A 134 15.30 8.05 13.17
N PHE A 135 14.24 8.62 12.57
CA PHE A 135 14.25 10.01 12.14
C PHE A 135 14.01 11.02 13.29
N VAL A 136 13.52 10.59 14.46
CA VAL A 136 13.41 11.45 15.65
C VAL A 136 14.78 11.95 16.10
N ALA A 137 15.80 11.09 15.97
CA ALA A 137 17.18 11.45 16.29
C ALA A 137 17.72 12.56 15.37
N LEU A 138 17.05 12.81 14.24
CA LEU A 138 17.35 13.86 13.27
C LEU A 138 16.41 15.06 13.38
N GLY A 139 15.56 15.12 14.40
CA GLY A 139 14.65 16.25 14.65
C GLY A 139 13.44 16.31 13.73
N THR A 140 13.12 15.23 13.01
CA THR A 140 11.92 15.18 12.16
C THR A 140 10.64 14.95 12.99
N ALA A 141 9.52 15.46 12.50
CA ALA A 141 8.21 15.16 13.07
C ALA A 141 7.78 13.72 12.75
N PHE A 142 6.97 13.12 13.64
CA PHE A 142 6.39 11.80 13.44
C PHE A 142 5.35 11.82 12.33
N TYR A 143 5.38 10.82 11.45
CA TYR A 143 4.40 10.64 10.40
C TYR A 143 3.17 9.85 10.87
N LEU A 144 3.32 9.00 11.90
CA LEU A 144 2.23 8.17 12.42
C LEU A 144 0.91 8.92 12.69
N PRO A 145 0.88 10.15 13.24
CA PRO A 145 -0.37 10.90 13.40
C PRO A 145 -1.08 11.17 12.06
N THR A 146 -0.31 11.55 11.03
CA THR A 146 -0.83 11.77 9.67
C THR A 146 -1.39 10.48 9.08
N LEU A 147 -0.67 9.36 9.22
CA LEU A 147 -1.16 8.05 8.78
C LEU A 147 -2.50 7.73 9.44
N ARG A 148 -2.61 7.84 10.77
CA ARG A 148 -3.87 7.53 11.48
C ARG A 148 -5.01 8.42 11.00
N GLN A 149 -4.76 9.72 10.85
CA GLN A 149 -5.76 10.67 10.37
C GLN A 149 -6.24 10.34 8.95
N ASN A 150 -5.34 9.95 8.06
CA ASN A 150 -5.66 9.59 6.67
C ASN A 150 -6.54 8.34 6.58
N TRP A 151 -6.37 7.39 7.50
CA TRP A 151 -7.00 6.07 7.45
C TRP A 151 -8.19 5.89 8.40
N GLN A 152 -8.49 6.88 9.25
CA GLN A 152 -9.49 6.74 10.31
C GLN A 152 -10.92 6.44 9.86
N GLN A 153 -11.25 6.73 8.60
CA GLN A 153 -12.56 6.44 8.02
C GLN A 153 -12.65 5.02 7.44
N ASP A 154 -11.50 4.44 7.08
CA ASP A 154 -11.40 3.16 6.37
C ASP A 154 -10.96 2.01 7.29
N ILE A 155 -10.32 2.33 8.43
CA ILE A 155 -9.75 1.36 9.36
C ILE A 155 -10.42 1.51 10.74
N PRO A 156 -10.90 0.41 11.36
CA PRO A 156 -11.48 0.46 12.69
C PRO A 156 -10.52 0.96 13.76
N ALA A 157 -11.03 1.65 14.79
CA ALA A 157 -10.23 2.25 15.84
C ALA A 157 -9.29 1.27 16.58
N HIS A 158 -9.69 0.02 16.77
CA HIS A 158 -8.86 -1.00 17.42
C HIS A 158 -7.68 -1.45 16.55
N ILE A 159 -7.76 -1.28 15.23
CA ILE A 159 -6.66 -1.52 14.29
C ILE A 159 -5.81 -0.26 14.13
N LEU A 160 -6.43 0.93 14.05
CA LEU A 160 -5.71 2.22 13.98
C LEU A 160 -4.71 2.43 15.11
N ASN A 161 -5.06 1.93 16.30
CA ASN A 161 -4.32 2.14 17.54
C ASN A 161 -3.64 0.86 18.03
N ILE A 162 -3.47 -0.14 17.17
CA ILE A 162 -2.80 -1.37 17.55
C ILE A 162 -1.34 -1.09 17.92
N GLU A 163 -0.86 -1.71 19.00
CA GLU A 163 0.54 -1.70 19.36
C GLU A 163 1.29 -2.75 18.56
N ILE A 164 2.42 -2.36 17.98
CA ILE A 164 3.21 -3.16 17.05
C ILE A 164 4.49 -3.62 17.71
#